data_AF-A0A1Y2MB64-F1
#
_entry.id   AF-A0A1Y2MB64-F1
#
_cell.length_a   1.000
_cell.length_b   1.000
_cell.length_c   1.000
_cell.angle_alpha   90.00
_cell.angle_beta   90.00
_cell.angle_gamma   90.00
#
_symmetry.space_group_name_H-M   'P 1'
#
loop_
_entity.id
_entity.type
_entity.pdbx_description
1 polymer ?
#
loop_
_entity_poly.entity_id
_entity_poly.type
_entity_poly.pdbx_seq_one_letter_code
_entity_poly.pdbx_strand_id
1 'polypeptide(L)'
;MKLLYAPFLYLILSIVASSMIPTHHVPHAPKHLQPRFIDTPAEWEKAWCKGAKLALATITNEDQAATYIAPVRSPWDGDLKEDFRTWGYREIPDHQSQMCDFGPEQHNLERAFAELDIGTESSVDWGPNHCFYVEHKYGSAVQQLPNGQWPDPDQQYYIVGTKRYRETQAYSTIGINHSAGAVYFFNRSSPFTAAKEEQGLPQVKREWLPALASSSD
;
A
#
# COMPACT_ATOMS: atom_id res chain seq x y z
N MET A 1 62.65 26.78 -39.89
CA MET A 1 63.36 27.92 -39.25
C MET A 1 62.46 28.47 -38.14
N LYS A 2 63.01 28.93 -37.01
CA LYS A 2 62.32 29.54 -35.83
C LYS A 2 61.10 30.41 -36.22
N LEU A 3 59.95 30.42 -35.53
CA LEU A 3 59.60 31.00 -34.20
C LEU A 3 58.16 30.49 -33.85
N LEU A 4 57.52 30.56 -32.66
CA LEU A 4 57.87 30.96 -31.28
C LEU A 4 56.90 30.30 -30.24
N TYR A 5 56.93 30.78 -28.99
CA TYR A 5 56.08 30.48 -27.82
C TYR A 5 54.68 31.14 -27.80
N ALA A 6 53.71 30.52 -27.10
CA ALA A 6 52.83 31.16 -26.11
C ALA A 6 52.02 30.14 -25.28
N PRO A 7 52.18 30.04 -23.94
CA PRO A 7 51.27 29.30 -23.07
C PRO A 7 50.28 30.26 -22.37
N PHE A 8 48.97 30.03 -22.55
CA PHE A 8 47.94 30.67 -21.71
C PHE A 8 47.74 29.86 -20.43
N LEU A 9 48.14 30.42 -19.28
CA LEU A 9 47.68 29.94 -17.98
C LEU A 9 46.19 30.27 -17.84
N TYR A 10 45.34 29.24 -17.77
CA TYR A 10 44.00 29.39 -17.21
C TYR A 10 44.01 28.96 -15.74
N LEU A 11 43.84 29.93 -14.86
CA LEU A 11 43.69 29.72 -13.42
C LEU A 11 42.30 29.11 -13.15
N ILE A 12 42.22 27.79 -12.98
CA ILE A 12 40.98 27.14 -12.56
C ILE A 12 40.75 27.46 -11.09
N LEU A 13 39.81 28.37 -10.82
CA LEU A 13 39.28 28.63 -9.50
C LEU A 13 38.40 27.45 -9.07
N SER A 14 38.96 26.49 -8.33
CA SER A 14 38.19 25.41 -7.73
C SER A 14 37.31 25.96 -6.60
N ILE A 15 36.11 26.42 -6.94
CA ILE A 15 35.06 26.70 -5.96
C ILE A 15 34.61 25.35 -5.39
N VAL A 16 35.08 25.04 -4.18
CA VAL A 16 34.56 23.93 -3.40
C VAL A 16 33.15 24.33 -2.94
N ALA A 17 32.16 23.97 -3.74
CA ALA A 17 30.76 24.07 -3.37
C ALA A 17 30.49 23.11 -2.20
N SER A 18 30.68 23.61 -0.98
CA SER A 18 30.34 22.88 0.23
C SER A 18 28.84 22.62 0.23
N SER A 19 28.45 21.38 -0.09
CA SER A 19 27.06 20.96 -0.16
C SER A 19 26.47 20.95 1.25
N MET A 20 25.94 22.10 1.68
CA MET A 20 25.06 22.17 2.84
C MET A 20 23.84 21.30 2.54
N ILE A 21 23.82 20.09 3.11
CA ILE A 21 22.66 19.22 3.09
C ILE A 21 21.53 20.02 3.75
N PRO A 22 20.41 20.31 3.06
CA PRO A 22 19.33 21.07 3.65
C PRO A 22 18.81 20.31 4.89
N THR A 23 18.82 20.98 6.04
CA THR A 23 18.17 20.46 7.25
C THR A 23 16.66 20.48 7.01
N HIS A 24 16.11 19.37 6.54
CA HIS A 24 14.67 19.25 6.32
C HIS A 24 13.91 19.47 7.62
N HIS A 25 13.10 20.52 7.68
CA HIS A 25 12.26 20.78 8.84
C HIS A 25 11.15 19.75 8.91
N VAL A 26 11.31 18.77 9.81
CA VAL A 26 10.21 17.91 10.25
C VAL A 26 9.30 18.77 11.14
N PRO A 27 8.01 18.94 10.82
CA PRO A 27 7.10 19.66 11.69
C PRO A 27 6.88 18.86 12.98
N HIS A 28 6.64 19.54 14.10
CA HIS A 28 6.27 18.85 15.34
C HIS A 28 4.91 18.15 15.17
N ALA A 29 4.76 16.98 15.80
CA ALA A 29 3.47 16.30 15.89
C ALA A 29 2.39 17.23 16.46
N PRO A 30 1.13 17.17 16.00
CA PRO A 30 0.07 18.08 16.43
C PRO A 30 -0.20 17.95 17.94
N LYS A 31 0.03 19.04 18.69
CA LYS A 31 -0.05 19.07 20.18
C LYS A 31 -1.43 18.72 20.78
N HIS A 32 -2.47 18.69 19.97
CA HIS A 32 -3.85 18.38 20.37
C HIS A 32 -4.24 16.92 20.14
N LEU A 33 -3.41 16.14 19.43
CA LEU A 33 -3.56 14.69 19.35
C LEU A 33 -2.83 14.08 20.55
N GLN A 34 -3.51 13.19 21.28
CA GLN A 34 -2.87 12.36 22.30
C GLN A 34 -1.79 11.51 21.60
N PRO A 35 -0.49 11.65 21.94
CA PRO A 35 0.53 10.81 21.34
C PRO A 35 0.27 9.36 21.74
N ARG A 36 0.15 8.48 20.76
CA ARG A 36 0.04 7.04 20.98
C ARG A 36 1.37 6.53 21.52
N PHE A 37 1.36 5.34 22.13
CA PHE A 37 2.54 4.70 22.68
C PHE A 37 3.69 4.47 21.66
N ILE A 38 3.40 4.60 20.36
CA ILE A 38 4.30 4.38 19.21
C ILE A 38 4.70 5.71 18.52
N ASP A 39 4.24 6.87 19.04
CA ASP A 39 4.55 8.17 18.45
C ASP A 39 5.85 8.77 19.05
N THR A 40 6.95 8.00 19.05
CA THR A 40 8.28 8.55 19.41
C THR A 40 8.77 9.55 18.36
N PRO A 41 9.65 10.51 18.70
CA PRO A 41 10.17 11.48 17.72
C PRO A 41 10.82 10.83 16.49
N ALA A 42 11.51 9.70 16.68
CA ALA A 42 12.15 8.96 15.59
C ALA A 42 11.13 8.25 14.68
N GLU A 43 10.04 7.72 15.24
CA GLU A 43 8.96 7.11 14.46
C GLU A 43 8.14 8.16 13.71
N TRP A 44 7.89 9.32 14.33
CA TRP A 44 7.28 10.48 13.68
C TRP A 44 8.14 11.01 12.52
N GLU A 45 9.44 11.24 12.74
CA GLU A 45 10.37 11.67 11.69
C GLU A 45 10.42 10.67 10.53
N LYS A 46 10.48 9.37 10.83
CA LYS A 46 10.47 8.31 9.81
C LYS A 46 9.16 8.30 9.01
N ALA A 47 8.01 8.45 9.67
CA ALA A 47 6.70 8.50 9.03
C ALA A 47 6.57 9.76 8.15
N TRP A 48 6.94 10.93 8.68
CA TRP A 48 6.95 12.20 7.95
C TRP A 48 7.86 12.14 6.71
N CYS A 49 9.11 11.71 6.86
CA CYS A 49 10.06 11.60 5.75
C CYS A 49 9.58 10.62 4.67
N LYS A 50 8.91 9.52 5.03
CA LYS A 50 8.31 8.58 4.07
C LYS A 50 7.11 9.21 3.35
N GLY A 51 6.22 9.87 4.08
CA GLY A 51 5.04 10.55 3.52
C GLY A 51 5.41 11.69 2.58
N ALA A 52 6.36 12.54 2.97
CA ALA A 52 6.84 13.65 2.16
C ALA A 52 7.48 13.18 0.84
N LYS A 53 8.30 12.11 0.87
CA LYS A 53 8.85 11.50 -0.36
C LYS A 53 7.77 10.95 -1.28
N LEU A 54 6.76 10.26 -0.73
CA LEU A 54 5.64 9.75 -1.52
C LEU A 54 4.84 10.90 -2.15
N ALA A 55 4.49 11.93 -1.37
CA ALA A 55 3.75 13.09 -1.86
C ALA A 55 4.49 13.83 -2.99
N LEU A 56 5.80 14.06 -2.82
CA LEU A 56 6.65 14.66 -3.87
C LEU A 56 6.71 13.79 -5.13
N ALA A 57 6.81 12.46 -4.98
CA ALA A 57 6.77 11.55 -6.11
C ALA A 57 5.41 11.56 -6.85
N THR A 58 4.29 11.73 -6.15
CA THR A 58 2.95 11.76 -6.78
C THR A 58 2.62 13.05 -7.52
N ILE A 59 3.33 14.17 -7.26
CA ILE A 59 3.08 15.48 -7.89
C ILE A 59 4.15 15.89 -8.91
N THR A 60 5.15 15.04 -9.15
CA THR A 60 6.24 15.29 -10.11
C THR A 60 6.18 14.31 -11.27
N ASN A 61 6.95 14.56 -12.33
CA ASN A 61 7.05 13.60 -13.44
C ASN A 61 7.88 12.36 -13.04
N GLU A 62 7.81 11.29 -13.83
CA GLU A 62 8.41 9.99 -13.49
C GLU A 62 9.93 10.04 -13.26
N ASP A 63 10.66 10.81 -14.07
CA ASP A 63 12.11 11.02 -13.92
C ASP A 63 12.46 11.71 -12.58
N GLN A 64 11.64 12.67 -12.15
CA GLN A 64 11.79 13.36 -10.87
C GLN A 64 11.34 12.48 -9.69
N ALA A 65 10.24 11.75 -9.85
CA ALA A 65 9.71 10.82 -8.85
C ALA A 65 10.73 9.72 -8.49
N ALA A 66 11.53 9.27 -9.46
CA ALA A 66 12.62 8.31 -9.26
C ALA A 66 13.72 8.78 -8.29
N THR A 67 13.80 10.10 -8.00
CA THR A 67 14.72 10.64 -6.97
C THR A 67 14.20 10.46 -5.54
N TYR A 68 12.89 10.22 -5.37
CA TYR A 68 12.23 10.10 -4.07
C TYR A 68 11.81 8.66 -3.73
N ILE A 69 11.35 7.89 -4.71
CA ILE A 69 10.86 6.51 -4.55
C ILE A 69 11.47 5.56 -5.59
N ALA A 70 11.67 4.31 -5.21
CA ALA A 70 12.13 3.25 -6.10
C ALA A 70 11.50 1.90 -5.71
N PRO A 71 10.88 1.15 -6.65
CA PRO A 71 10.54 1.59 -8.01
C PRO A 71 9.44 2.66 -8.01
N VAL A 72 9.38 3.48 -9.07
CA VAL A 72 8.28 4.46 -9.26
C VAL A 72 7.01 3.76 -9.71
N ARG A 73 7.15 2.77 -10.61
CA ARG A 73 6.05 1.94 -11.11
C ARG A 73 5.93 0.65 -10.30
N SER A 74 4.69 0.25 -10.04
CA SER A 74 4.36 -1.11 -9.64
C SER A 74 4.74 -2.09 -10.77
N PRO A 75 5.19 -3.31 -10.47
CA PRO A 75 5.28 -4.39 -11.47
C PRO A 75 3.90 -4.95 -11.85
N TRP A 76 2.85 -4.57 -11.11
CA TRP A 76 1.44 -4.90 -11.34
C TRP A 76 0.72 -3.72 -11.99
N ASP A 77 -0.08 -3.99 -13.03
CA ASP A 77 -0.84 -3.02 -13.80
C ASP A 77 -2.14 -3.66 -14.34
N GLY A 78 -3.09 -2.87 -14.82
CA GLY A 78 -4.39 -3.34 -15.29
C GLY A 78 -5.39 -3.65 -14.15
N ASP A 79 -6.28 -4.62 -14.35
CA ASP A 79 -7.36 -4.94 -13.40
C ASP A 79 -6.97 -5.97 -12.33
N LEU A 80 -5.74 -6.50 -12.38
CA LEU A 80 -5.12 -7.41 -11.42
C LEU A 80 -5.86 -8.75 -11.19
N LYS A 81 -6.92 -9.09 -11.93
CA LYS A 81 -7.74 -10.27 -11.62
C LYS A 81 -6.97 -11.58 -11.72
N GLU A 82 -6.15 -11.73 -12.76
CA GLU A 82 -5.31 -12.91 -12.93
C GLU A 82 -4.12 -12.94 -11.95
N ASP A 83 -3.58 -11.79 -11.56
CA ASP A 83 -2.55 -11.71 -10.53
C ASP A 83 -3.10 -12.13 -9.16
N PHE A 84 -4.26 -11.60 -8.76
CA PHE A 84 -4.96 -12.02 -7.54
C PHE A 84 -5.22 -13.53 -7.53
N ARG A 85 -5.78 -14.08 -8.62
CA ARG A 85 -6.00 -15.54 -8.78
C ARG A 85 -4.70 -16.35 -8.68
N THR A 86 -3.65 -15.91 -9.37
CA THR A 86 -2.33 -16.56 -9.35
C THR A 86 -1.72 -16.58 -7.95
N TRP A 87 -1.92 -15.49 -7.20
CA TRP A 87 -1.43 -15.32 -5.83
C TRP A 87 -2.43 -15.76 -4.75
N GLY A 88 -3.32 -16.71 -5.02
CA GLY A 88 -4.18 -17.37 -4.00
C GLY A 88 -5.39 -16.56 -3.53
N TYR A 89 -5.54 -15.31 -3.95
CA TYR A 89 -6.66 -14.47 -3.55
C TYR A 89 -7.96 -14.83 -4.27
N ARG A 90 -9.08 -14.53 -3.62
CA ARG A 90 -10.39 -14.36 -4.27
C ARG A 90 -11.04 -13.05 -3.84
N GLU A 91 -11.80 -12.49 -4.76
CA GLU A 91 -12.91 -11.60 -4.45
C GLU A 91 -14.12 -12.49 -4.05
N ILE A 92 -14.88 -12.09 -3.03
CA ILE A 92 -16.19 -12.70 -2.78
C ILE A 92 -17.20 -12.02 -3.72
N PRO A 93 -17.72 -12.71 -4.75
CA PRO A 93 -18.64 -12.12 -5.71
C PRO A 93 -19.94 -11.74 -5.01
N ASP A 94 -20.58 -10.68 -5.52
CA ASP A 94 -21.85 -10.15 -5.00
C ASP A 94 -21.80 -9.81 -3.49
N HIS A 95 -20.63 -9.49 -2.94
CA HIS A 95 -20.46 -8.97 -1.57
C HIS A 95 -20.96 -7.52 -1.46
N GLN A 96 -22.25 -7.32 -1.74
CA GLN A 96 -22.95 -6.08 -1.42
C GLN A 96 -23.04 -6.00 0.10
N SER A 97 -22.47 -4.94 0.68
CA SER A 97 -22.21 -4.88 2.11
C SER A 97 -22.52 -3.51 2.65
N GLN A 98 -23.35 -3.45 3.69
CA GLN A 98 -23.56 -2.26 4.49
C GLN A 98 -22.28 -1.81 5.22
N MET A 99 -21.21 -2.61 5.18
CA MET A 99 -19.85 -2.16 5.52
C MET A 99 -19.38 -0.96 4.70
N CYS A 100 -20.00 -0.62 3.56
CA CYS A 100 -19.74 0.62 2.81
C CYS A 100 -20.73 1.76 3.10
N ASP A 101 -21.60 1.64 4.12
CA ASP A 101 -22.28 2.81 4.68
C ASP A 101 -21.33 3.50 5.67
N PHE A 102 -20.96 4.75 5.37
CA PHE A 102 -20.06 5.57 6.17
C PHE A 102 -20.81 6.53 7.12
N GLY A 103 -22.14 6.39 7.20
CA GLY A 103 -23.03 7.17 8.06
C GLY A 103 -22.87 6.89 9.56
N PRO A 104 -23.69 7.56 10.40
CA PRO A 104 -23.55 7.53 11.86
C PRO A 104 -23.79 6.16 12.51
N GLU A 105 -24.53 5.25 11.85
CA GLU A 105 -24.88 3.94 12.42
C GLU A 105 -23.78 2.87 12.23
N GLN A 106 -22.85 3.06 11.29
CA GLN A 106 -21.80 2.09 10.96
C GLN A 106 -20.40 2.62 11.28
N HIS A 107 -19.89 3.61 10.52
CA HIS A 107 -18.51 4.12 10.69
C HIS A 107 -18.41 5.52 11.28
N ASN A 108 -19.52 6.26 11.37
CA ASN A 108 -19.59 7.61 11.93
C ASN A 108 -18.62 8.61 11.26
N LEU A 109 -18.57 8.58 9.92
CA LEU A 109 -17.72 9.46 9.09
C LEU A 109 -18.52 10.54 8.35
N GLU A 110 -19.84 10.63 8.56
CA GLU A 110 -20.78 11.58 7.94
C GLU A 110 -20.20 12.99 7.80
N ARG A 111 -19.66 13.56 8.88
CA ARG A 111 -19.06 14.90 8.83
C ARG A 111 -17.87 14.99 7.86
N ALA A 112 -16.97 14.02 7.87
CA ALA A 112 -15.80 14.03 7.00
C ALA A 112 -16.18 13.83 5.53
N PHE A 113 -17.23 13.04 5.27
CA PHE A 113 -17.79 12.81 3.95
C PHE A 113 -18.52 14.07 3.43
N ALA A 114 -19.32 14.74 4.27
CA ALA A 114 -20.00 15.99 3.93
C ALA A 114 -19.04 17.14 3.61
N GLU A 115 -17.93 17.29 4.37
CA GLU A 115 -16.90 18.30 4.10
C GLU A 115 -16.11 18.04 2.79
N LEU A 116 -16.28 16.84 2.19
CA LEU A 116 -15.69 16.43 0.92
C LEU A 116 -16.73 16.30 -0.22
N ASP A 117 -18.00 16.63 0.01
CA ASP A 117 -19.14 16.45 -0.91
C ASP A 117 -19.33 14.98 -1.38
N ILE A 118 -19.20 14.03 -0.43
CA ILE A 118 -19.32 12.59 -0.66
C ILE A 118 -20.55 12.05 0.08
N GLY A 119 -21.46 11.37 -0.63
CA GLY A 119 -22.57 10.63 -0.01
C GLY A 119 -22.06 9.43 0.80
N THR A 120 -22.65 9.19 1.98
CA THR A 120 -22.22 8.12 2.91
C THR A 120 -22.82 6.75 2.63
N GLU A 121 -23.96 6.70 1.94
CA GLU A 121 -24.82 5.52 1.87
C GLU A 121 -24.19 4.37 1.08
N SER A 122 -24.45 3.13 1.50
CA SER A 122 -23.99 1.93 0.79
C SER A 122 -24.78 1.68 -0.49
N SER A 123 -24.18 1.02 -1.48
CA SER A 123 -24.88 0.61 -2.70
C SER A 123 -25.99 -0.45 -2.48
N VAL A 124 -26.06 -1.10 -1.30
CA VAL A 124 -27.21 -1.94 -0.90
C VAL A 124 -28.46 -1.06 -0.75
N ASP A 125 -28.26 0.15 -0.21
CA ASP A 125 -29.29 1.12 0.12
C ASP A 125 -29.40 2.21 -0.96
N TRP A 126 -29.02 1.88 -2.20
CA TRP A 126 -29.00 2.74 -3.40
C TRP A 126 -28.02 3.93 -3.35
N GLY A 127 -27.09 3.90 -2.38
CA GLY A 127 -26.02 4.88 -2.23
C GLY A 127 -24.84 4.71 -3.20
N PRO A 128 -23.91 5.68 -3.22
CA PRO A 128 -22.80 5.72 -4.18
C PRO A 128 -21.60 4.82 -3.82
N ASN A 129 -21.57 4.21 -2.62
CA ASN A 129 -20.41 3.47 -2.12
C ASN A 129 -20.53 1.96 -2.38
N HIS A 130 -19.71 1.44 -3.29
CA HIS A 130 -19.64 0.02 -3.64
C HIS A 130 -18.55 -0.68 -2.85
N CYS A 131 -18.88 -1.84 -2.27
CA CYS A 131 -17.96 -2.65 -1.46
C CYS A 131 -17.45 -3.87 -2.23
N PHE A 132 -16.14 -4.11 -2.14
CA PHE A 132 -15.45 -5.27 -2.67
C PHE A 132 -14.67 -5.93 -1.54
N TYR A 133 -14.87 -7.21 -1.29
CA TYR A 133 -14.14 -7.96 -0.26
C TYR A 133 -13.19 -8.96 -0.92
N VAL A 134 -11.90 -8.78 -0.65
CA VAL A 134 -10.83 -9.64 -1.18
C VAL A 134 -10.15 -10.36 -0.01
N GLU A 135 -9.97 -11.67 -0.14
CA GLU A 135 -9.31 -12.51 0.87
C GLU A 135 -8.30 -13.49 0.26
N HIS A 136 -7.25 -13.79 1.03
CA HIS A 136 -6.15 -14.72 0.72
C HIS A 136 -6.42 -16.05 1.43
N LYS A 137 -7.50 -16.71 0.97
CA LYS A 137 -7.94 -18.07 1.30
C LYS A 137 -9.03 -18.50 0.32
N TYR A 138 -9.18 -19.81 0.12
CA TYR A 138 -10.17 -20.43 -0.78
C TYR A 138 -10.14 -19.93 -2.24
N GLY A 139 -9.04 -19.31 -2.68
CA GLY A 139 -8.86 -18.86 -4.05
C GLY A 139 -8.69 -20.01 -5.03
N SER A 140 -8.93 -19.75 -6.32
CA SER A 140 -8.93 -20.80 -7.36
C SER A 140 -7.58 -21.51 -7.56
N ALA A 141 -6.48 -20.93 -7.08
CA ALA A 141 -5.14 -21.55 -7.10
C ALA A 141 -4.86 -22.47 -5.90
N VAL A 142 -5.70 -22.47 -4.85
CA VAL A 142 -5.53 -23.34 -3.68
C VAL A 142 -5.67 -24.81 -4.10
N GLN A 143 -4.77 -25.63 -3.58
CA GLN A 143 -4.76 -27.08 -3.79
C GLN A 143 -5.95 -27.71 -3.05
N GLN A 144 -6.96 -28.14 -3.81
CA GLN A 144 -8.10 -28.89 -3.27
C GLN A 144 -7.69 -30.30 -2.80
N LEU A 145 -8.48 -30.84 -1.88
CA LEU A 145 -8.41 -32.23 -1.46
C LEU A 145 -8.82 -33.17 -2.62
N PRO A 146 -8.46 -34.47 -2.59
CA PRO A 146 -8.79 -35.42 -3.67
C PRO A 146 -10.30 -35.60 -3.97
N ASN A 147 -11.17 -35.15 -3.08
CA ASN A 147 -12.63 -35.14 -3.23
C ASN A 147 -13.19 -33.81 -3.79
N GLY A 148 -12.33 -32.87 -4.20
CA GLY A 148 -12.73 -31.54 -4.71
C GLY A 148 -13.15 -30.54 -3.62
N GLN A 149 -12.99 -30.87 -2.34
CA GLN A 149 -13.26 -29.92 -1.24
C GLN A 149 -12.04 -29.04 -0.96
N TRP A 150 -12.30 -27.85 -0.43
CA TRP A 150 -11.26 -27.00 0.14
C TRP A 150 -10.69 -27.62 1.42
N PRO A 151 -9.36 -27.60 1.63
CA PRO A 151 -8.78 -27.82 2.95
C PRO A 151 -9.25 -26.77 3.96
N ASP A 152 -9.12 -27.07 5.25
CA ASP A 152 -9.28 -26.08 6.32
C ASP A 152 -8.29 -24.91 6.11
N PRO A 153 -8.63 -23.66 6.50
CA PRO A 153 -7.84 -22.46 6.16
C PRO A 153 -6.36 -22.53 6.53
N ASP A 154 -6.02 -23.17 7.64
CA ASP A 154 -4.65 -23.36 8.11
C ASP A 154 -3.85 -24.37 7.25
N GLN A 155 -4.54 -25.22 6.50
CA GLN A 155 -3.99 -26.26 5.62
C GLN A 155 -4.00 -25.88 4.13
N GLN A 156 -4.36 -24.63 3.78
CA GLN A 156 -4.42 -24.20 2.38
C GLN A 156 -3.06 -23.75 1.84
N TYR A 157 -2.73 -24.27 0.66
CA TYR A 157 -1.49 -23.97 -0.07
C TYR A 157 -1.79 -23.83 -1.56
N TYR A 158 -1.01 -23.03 -2.26
CA TYR A 158 -1.00 -22.91 -3.73
C TYR A 158 0.44 -22.97 -4.27
N ILE A 159 0.61 -23.00 -5.59
CA ILE A 159 1.92 -23.04 -6.25
C ILE A 159 2.01 -21.92 -7.29
N VAL A 160 3.10 -21.14 -7.23
CA VAL A 160 3.48 -20.19 -8.28
C VAL A 160 4.88 -20.57 -8.79
N GLY A 161 4.98 -20.87 -10.08
CA GLY A 161 6.21 -21.45 -10.67
C GLY A 161 6.56 -22.79 -10.01
N THR A 162 7.76 -22.89 -9.43
CA THR A 162 8.23 -24.09 -8.70
C THR A 162 8.00 -24.03 -7.19
N LYS A 163 7.40 -22.95 -6.69
CA LYS A 163 7.35 -22.67 -5.25
C LYS A 163 5.94 -22.80 -4.69
N ARG A 164 5.82 -23.55 -3.60
CA ARG A 164 4.59 -23.70 -2.82
C ARG A 164 4.50 -22.58 -1.76
N TYR A 165 3.34 -21.95 -1.69
CA TYR A 165 2.99 -20.89 -0.74
C TYR A 165 1.86 -21.38 0.16
N ARG A 166 1.82 -20.89 1.40
CA ARG A 166 0.70 -21.11 2.33
C ARG A 166 -0.22 -19.89 2.25
N GLU A 167 -1.53 -20.12 2.29
CA GLU A 167 -2.48 -19.02 2.45
C GLU A 167 -2.21 -18.27 3.76
N THR A 168 -2.39 -16.95 3.73
CA THR A 168 -2.14 -16.11 4.92
C THR A 168 -3.41 -15.75 5.66
N GLN A 169 -4.59 -16.02 5.08
CA GLN A 169 -5.90 -15.54 5.55
C GLN A 169 -6.00 -14.02 5.64
N ALA A 170 -5.17 -13.29 4.89
CA ALA A 170 -5.28 -11.84 4.77
C ALA A 170 -6.62 -11.48 4.13
N TYR A 171 -7.11 -10.28 4.44
CA TYR A 171 -8.33 -9.76 3.85
C TYR A 171 -8.27 -8.23 3.77
N SER A 172 -9.10 -7.66 2.89
CA SER A 172 -9.37 -6.23 2.87
C SER A 172 -10.76 -5.97 2.32
N THR A 173 -11.45 -5.01 2.92
CA THR A 173 -12.62 -4.38 2.29
C THR A 173 -12.15 -3.14 1.53
N ILE A 174 -12.48 -3.06 0.26
CA ILE A 174 -12.21 -1.92 -0.62
C ILE A 174 -13.55 -1.27 -0.94
N GLY A 175 -13.72 -0.02 -0.52
CA GLY A 175 -14.88 0.79 -0.90
C GLY A 175 -14.54 1.67 -2.09
N ILE A 176 -15.43 1.79 -3.07
CA ILE A 176 -15.28 2.69 -4.22
C ILE A 176 -16.51 3.57 -4.33
N ASN A 177 -16.30 4.89 -4.35
CA ASN A 177 -17.31 5.88 -4.66
C ASN A 177 -17.01 6.47 -6.04
N HIS A 178 -17.70 5.96 -7.07
CA HIS A 178 -17.45 6.37 -8.45
C HIS A 178 -17.82 7.83 -8.70
N SER A 179 -18.86 8.35 -8.04
CA SER A 179 -19.33 9.74 -8.19
C SER A 179 -18.32 10.75 -7.64
N ALA A 180 -17.71 10.45 -6.49
CA ALA A 180 -16.68 11.29 -5.86
C ALA A 180 -15.26 11.00 -6.36
N GLY A 181 -15.05 9.94 -7.17
CA GLY A 181 -13.72 9.49 -7.59
C GLY A 181 -12.85 8.98 -6.44
N ALA A 182 -13.47 8.47 -5.37
CA ALA A 182 -12.78 8.10 -4.12
C ALA A 182 -12.67 6.58 -3.94
N VAL A 183 -11.57 6.15 -3.28
CA VAL A 183 -11.29 4.75 -2.93
C VAL A 183 -10.90 4.67 -1.46
N TYR A 184 -11.54 3.75 -0.73
CA TYR A 184 -11.36 3.54 0.70
C TYR A 184 -10.80 2.14 0.96
N PHE A 185 -9.90 2.02 1.94
CA PHE A 185 -9.37 0.74 2.41
C PHE A 185 -9.63 0.63 3.91
N PHE A 186 -10.42 -0.36 4.32
CA PHE A 186 -10.83 -0.56 5.70
C PHE A 186 -11.15 -2.03 5.95
N ASN A 187 -11.37 -2.42 7.22
CA ASN A 187 -11.58 -3.80 7.64
C ASN A 187 -10.61 -4.77 6.93
N ARG A 188 -9.32 -4.65 7.28
CA ARG A 188 -8.20 -5.29 6.59
C ARG A 188 -7.21 -5.91 7.57
N SER A 189 -6.54 -6.96 7.12
CA SER A 189 -5.32 -7.50 7.73
C SER A 189 -4.37 -7.94 6.63
N SER A 190 -3.16 -7.40 6.63
CA SER A 190 -2.15 -7.61 5.61
C SER A 190 -1.64 -9.05 5.62
N PRO A 191 -1.11 -9.56 4.49
CA PRO A 191 -0.48 -10.88 4.45
C PRO A 191 0.63 -11.08 5.48
N PHE A 192 1.33 -10.02 5.90
CA PHE A 192 2.32 -10.13 6.97
C PHE A 192 1.66 -10.34 8.34
N THR A 193 0.67 -9.52 8.69
CA THR A 193 0.00 -9.56 10.00
C THR A 193 -0.87 -10.81 10.13
N ALA A 194 -1.73 -11.10 9.15
CA ALA A 194 -2.55 -12.29 9.12
C ALA A 194 -1.70 -13.58 9.18
N ALA A 195 -0.60 -13.68 8.41
CA ALA A 195 0.30 -14.84 8.50
C ALA A 195 0.99 -14.96 9.87
N LYS A 196 1.25 -13.85 10.56
CA LYS A 196 1.88 -13.87 11.88
C LYS A 196 0.89 -14.39 12.94
N GLU A 197 -0.32 -13.87 12.92
CA GLU A 197 -1.37 -14.14 13.91
C GLU A 197 -1.96 -15.55 13.72
N GLU A 198 -2.50 -15.84 12.54
CA GLU A 198 -3.19 -17.10 12.22
C GLU A 198 -2.26 -18.32 12.24
N GLN A 199 -0.97 -18.12 11.94
CA GLN A 199 0.00 -19.22 11.90
C GLN A 199 0.85 -19.31 13.18
N GLY A 200 0.63 -18.42 14.16
CA GLY A 200 1.40 -18.37 15.42
C GLY A 200 2.90 -18.16 15.21
N LEU A 201 3.31 -17.53 14.11
CA LEU A 201 4.72 -17.44 13.72
C LEU A 201 5.44 -16.31 14.49
N PRO A 202 6.58 -16.58 15.15
CA PRO A 202 7.33 -15.54 15.86
C PRO A 202 7.97 -14.50 14.92
N GLN A 203 8.15 -14.88 13.65
CA GLN A 203 8.64 -14.03 12.57
C GLN A 203 7.99 -14.48 11.26
N VAL A 204 7.65 -13.53 10.39
CA VAL A 204 7.18 -13.80 9.02
C VAL A 204 8.22 -13.21 8.07
N LYS A 205 8.64 -13.99 7.07
CA LYS A 205 9.62 -13.53 6.08
C LYS A 205 8.96 -13.14 4.77
N ARG A 206 9.51 -12.14 4.07
CA ARG A 206 8.90 -11.58 2.84
C ARG A 206 8.72 -12.63 1.75
N GLU A 207 9.62 -13.61 1.68
CA GLU A 207 9.58 -14.71 0.74
C GLU A 207 8.50 -15.76 1.05
N TRP A 208 7.88 -15.76 2.23
CA TRP A 208 6.75 -16.66 2.53
C TRP A 208 5.40 -16.09 2.07
N LEU A 209 5.37 -14.79 1.78
CA LEU A 209 4.16 -14.05 1.42
C LEU A 209 3.93 -14.02 -0.11
N PRO A 210 2.67 -13.81 -0.56
CA PRO A 210 2.38 -13.55 -1.97
C PRO A 210 3.21 -12.38 -2.52
N ALA A 211 3.39 -12.29 -3.83
CA ALA A 211 4.05 -11.10 -4.39
C ALA A 211 3.17 -9.85 -4.20
N LEU A 212 1.84 -9.98 -4.31
CA LEU A 212 0.81 -9.02 -3.89
C LEU A 212 0.65 -8.91 -2.36
N ALA A 213 1.74 -8.82 -1.58
CA ALA A 213 1.69 -8.74 -0.11
C ALA A 213 1.67 -7.30 0.47
N SER A 214 1.68 -6.29 -0.38
CA SER A 214 1.80 -4.88 0.03
C SER A 214 0.45 -4.29 0.41
N SER A 215 0.00 -4.55 1.63
CA SER A 215 -1.01 -3.73 2.32
C SER A 215 -0.36 -3.06 3.53
N SER A 216 -0.74 -1.81 3.82
CA SER A 216 -0.63 -1.32 5.20
C SER A 216 -1.71 -1.99 6.03
N ASP A 217 -1.49 -2.05 7.34
CA ASP A 217 -2.56 -2.21 8.33
C ASP A 217 -2.90 -0.83 8.89
#